data_AF-A0A7M5XBD5-F1
#
_entry.id   AF-A0A7M5XBD5-F1
#
_cell.length_a   1.000
_cell.length_b   1.000
_cell.length_c   1.000
_cell.angle_alpha   90.00
_cell.angle_beta   90.00
_cell.angle_gamma   90.00
#
_symmetry.space_group_name_H-M   'P 1'
#
loop_
_entity.id
_entity.type
_entity.pdbx_description
1 polymer ?
#
loop_
_entity_poly.entity_id
_entity_poly.type
_entity_poly.pdbx_seq_one_letter_code
_entity_poly.pdbx_strand_id
1 'polypeptide(L)'
;MTPNQSRLYYSLAEMFNAFGQMTSGLMIGRFMDRTRNLKLTCLLILCATIVGNLLYSLPFHISFILIGRFLCGFNEAFQVALCGEFKRCYKEDDLIRILSWYELFFAIGMAVGPGAPVIFSWVNLKIGHWWINKYNALHVFLTLLLVLLLILLWFQLTDLSKDLDCMKEKHLRQRSQLQCKKDEQRGSLASTEHHDNERYNKKGQSRKLMKWKELLQIDIITLCGCYTILRYAANASAALIAMDATTLFHWPVSWISWLTIAGAGTNFLGITMLIKCGVFKGIKRNYFCFLSAINTTMFILALMLLPKIT
;
A
#
# COMPACT_ATOMS: atom_id res chain seq x y z
N MET A 1 30.21 -16.79 -12.03
CA MET A 1 28.90 -16.87 -12.70
C MET A 1 29.10 -16.33 -14.11
N THR A 2 28.77 -17.09 -15.15
CA THR A 2 28.81 -16.55 -16.51
C THR A 2 27.67 -15.53 -16.71
N PRO A 3 27.80 -14.55 -17.63
CA PRO A 3 26.76 -13.54 -17.86
C PRO A 3 25.37 -14.13 -18.20
N ASN A 4 25.33 -15.33 -18.80
CA ASN A 4 24.08 -16.03 -19.09
C ASN A 4 23.46 -16.68 -17.85
N GLN A 5 24.27 -17.14 -16.89
CA GLN A 5 23.78 -17.73 -15.64
C GLN A 5 23.17 -16.69 -14.71
N SER A 6 23.71 -15.48 -14.65
CA SER A 6 23.12 -14.40 -13.84
C SER A 6 21.75 -13.98 -14.38
N ARG A 7 21.58 -13.84 -15.69
CA ARG A 7 20.28 -13.53 -16.32
C ARG A 7 19.19 -14.54 -15.96
N LEU A 8 19.46 -15.83 -16.16
CA LEU A 8 18.50 -16.90 -15.83
C LEU A 8 18.12 -16.89 -14.35
N TYR A 9 19.10 -16.64 -13.48
CA TYR A 9 18.88 -16.59 -12.04
C TYR A 9 17.89 -15.48 -11.64
N TYR A 10 18.05 -14.28 -12.20
CA TYR A 10 17.20 -13.15 -11.87
C TYR A 10 15.81 -13.28 -12.47
N SER A 11 15.71 -13.77 -13.71
CA SER A 11 14.41 -14.09 -14.31
C SER A 11 13.65 -15.11 -13.47
N LEU A 12 14.33 -16.15 -12.99
CA LEU A 12 13.72 -17.16 -12.12
C LEU A 12 13.28 -16.55 -10.79
N ALA A 13 14.10 -15.70 -10.17
CA ALA A 13 13.75 -15.00 -8.94
C ALA A 13 12.49 -14.13 -9.11
N GLU A 14 12.35 -13.42 -10.22
CA GLU A 14 11.17 -12.60 -10.49
C GLU A 14 9.93 -13.44 -10.83
N MET A 15 10.10 -14.56 -11.54
CA MET A 15 9.02 -15.52 -11.75
C MET A 15 8.46 -16.07 -10.43
N PHE A 16 9.35 -16.42 -9.48
CA PHE A 16 8.93 -16.87 -8.16
C PHE A 16 8.24 -15.76 -7.37
N ASN A 17 8.70 -14.52 -7.48
CA ASN A 17 8.04 -13.36 -6.89
C ASN A 17 6.61 -13.20 -7.44
N ALA A 18 6.46 -13.11 -8.77
CA ALA A 18 5.15 -12.99 -9.43
C ALA A 18 4.21 -14.16 -9.09
N PHE A 19 4.74 -15.38 -9.01
CA PHE A 19 3.98 -16.54 -8.59
C PHE A 19 3.48 -16.42 -7.13
N GLY A 20 4.33 -15.90 -6.24
CA GLY A 20 3.95 -15.55 -4.86
C GLY A 20 2.85 -14.50 -4.80
N GLN A 21 2.93 -13.45 -5.63
CA GLN A 21 1.90 -12.40 -5.71
C GLN A 21 0.54 -12.96 -6.14
N MET A 22 0.51 -13.78 -7.20
CA MET A 22 -0.72 -14.35 -7.72
C MET A 22 -1.38 -15.30 -6.71
N THR A 23 -0.59 -16.20 -6.11
CA THR A 23 -1.09 -17.19 -5.15
C THR A 23 -1.58 -16.54 -3.87
N SER A 24 -0.79 -15.63 -3.30
CA SER A 24 -1.14 -14.90 -2.08
C SER A 24 -2.38 -14.02 -2.25
N GLY A 25 -2.51 -13.30 -3.37
CA GLY A 25 -3.68 -12.44 -3.63
C GLY A 25 -5.00 -13.23 -3.59
N LEU A 26 -5.02 -14.42 -4.19
CA LEU A 26 -6.21 -15.30 -4.19
C LEU A 26 -6.48 -15.89 -2.79
N MET A 27 -5.45 -16.38 -2.11
CA MET A 27 -5.58 -16.99 -0.79
C MET A 27 -6.05 -15.98 0.25
N ILE A 28 -5.40 -14.81 0.30
CA ILE A 28 -5.70 -13.76 1.26
C ILE A 28 -7.05 -13.10 0.97
N GLY A 29 -7.40 -12.86 -0.30
CA GLY A 29 -8.71 -12.32 -0.65
C GLY A 29 -9.84 -13.19 -0.08
N ARG A 30 -9.77 -14.51 -0.31
CA ARG A 30 -10.75 -15.48 0.21
C ARG A 30 -10.70 -15.57 1.75
N PHE A 31 -9.51 -15.49 2.35
CA PHE A 31 -9.35 -15.50 3.80
C PHE A 31 -9.96 -14.26 4.47
N MET A 32 -9.75 -13.08 3.89
CA MET A 32 -10.31 -11.80 4.33
C MET A 32 -11.83 -11.75 4.20
N ASP A 33 -12.39 -12.33 3.14
CA ASP A 33 -13.83 -12.42 2.97
C ASP A 33 -14.49 -13.27 4.07
N ARG A 34 -13.81 -14.35 4.49
CA ARG A 34 -14.31 -15.24 5.54
C ARG A 34 -14.13 -14.69 6.95
N THR A 35 -12.96 -14.12 7.25
CA THR A 35 -12.59 -13.76 8.64
C THR A 35 -12.87 -12.30 8.98
N ARG A 36 -12.88 -11.41 7.98
CA ARG A 36 -12.95 -9.95 8.16
C ARG A 36 -11.99 -9.44 9.22
N ASN A 37 -10.79 -10.04 9.30
CA ASN A 37 -9.78 -9.73 10.30
C ASN A 37 -8.58 -9.13 9.58
N LEU A 38 -8.63 -7.80 9.38
CA LEU A 38 -7.57 -7.07 8.68
C LEU A 38 -6.27 -7.17 9.49
N LYS A 39 -6.34 -7.04 10.82
CA LYS A 39 -5.17 -7.08 11.68
C LYS A 39 -4.39 -8.37 11.50
N LEU A 40 -5.05 -9.52 11.66
CA LEU A 40 -4.40 -10.82 11.52
C LEU A 40 -3.81 -11.01 10.13
N THR A 41 -4.54 -10.61 9.10
CA THR A 41 -4.10 -10.73 7.71
C THR A 41 -2.85 -9.90 7.43
N CYS A 42 -2.83 -8.64 7.84
CA CYS A 42 -1.67 -7.75 7.69
C CYS A 42 -0.44 -8.30 8.42
N LEU A 43 -0.62 -8.82 9.63
CA LEU A 43 0.46 -9.41 10.41
C LEU A 43 1.04 -10.67 9.74
N LEU A 44 0.17 -11.55 9.22
CA LEU A 44 0.62 -12.76 8.51
C LEU A 44 1.43 -12.42 7.25
N ILE A 45 0.95 -11.47 6.45
CA ILE A 45 1.65 -11.01 5.25
C ILE A 45 3.00 -10.41 5.64
N LEU A 46 3.03 -9.56 6.67
CA LEU A 46 4.25 -8.90 7.10
C LEU A 46 5.28 -9.89 7.64
N CYS A 47 4.85 -10.90 8.41
CA CYS A 47 5.71 -12.01 8.84
C CYS A 47 6.30 -12.77 7.64
N ALA A 48 5.48 -13.09 6.63
CA ALA A 48 5.96 -13.74 5.41
C ALA A 48 7.01 -12.88 4.70
N THR A 49 6.79 -11.57 4.57
CA THR A 49 7.74 -10.63 3.97
C THR A 49 9.03 -10.49 4.77
N ILE A 50 8.97 -10.48 6.11
CA ILE A 50 10.16 -10.46 6.99
C ILE A 50 10.99 -11.73 6.78
N VAL A 51 10.35 -12.91 6.81
CA VAL A 51 11.02 -14.18 6.56
C VAL A 51 11.60 -14.21 5.13
N GLY A 52 10.86 -13.72 4.14
CA GLY A 52 11.29 -13.64 2.75
C GLY A 52 12.55 -12.79 2.57
N ASN A 53 12.57 -11.59 3.14
CA ASN A 53 13.73 -10.69 3.09
C ASN A 53 14.93 -11.26 3.86
N LEU A 54 14.69 -11.92 5.00
CA LEU A 54 15.75 -12.59 5.75
C LEU A 54 16.35 -13.73 4.94
N LEU A 55 15.53 -14.60 4.35
CA LEU A 55 15.99 -15.70 3.48
C LEU A 55 16.76 -15.18 2.26
N TYR A 56 16.28 -14.09 1.65
CA TYR A 56 16.97 -13.47 0.52
C TYR A 56 18.34 -12.90 0.89
N SER A 57 18.52 -12.47 2.15
CA SER A 57 19.78 -11.90 2.63
C SER A 57 20.86 -12.95 2.93
N LEU A 58 20.49 -14.23 3.03
CA LEU A 58 21.39 -15.34 3.37
C LEU A 58 22.07 -15.90 2.09
N PRO A 59 23.41 -15.80 1.95
CA PRO A 59 24.11 -16.21 0.73
C PRO A 59 24.43 -17.71 0.67
N PHE A 60 23.68 -18.58 1.37
CA PHE A 60 24.05 -20.00 1.52
C PHE A 60 23.68 -20.87 0.30
N HIS A 61 22.43 -20.77 -0.18
CA HIS A 61 21.92 -21.61 -1.26
C HIS A 61 20.93 -20.85 -2.12
N ILE A 62 20.94 -21.13 -3.43
CA ILE A 62 20.05 -20.53 -4.43
C ILE A 62 18.58 -20.68 -4.05
N SER A 63 18.19 -21.84 -3.51
CA SER A 63 16.83 -22.12 -3.08
C SER A 63 16.31 -21.14 -2.03
N PHE A 64 17.16 -20.64 -1.12
CA PHE A 64 16.73 -19.65 -0.13
C PHE A 64 16.33 -18.32 -0.77
N ILE A 65 17.02 -17.93 -1.84
CA ILE A 65 16.70 -16.71 -2.58
C ILE A 65 15.40 -16.87 -3.36
N LEU A 66 15.17 -18.02 -4.00
CA LEU A 66 13.92 -18.31 -4.72
C LEU A 66 12.72 -18.38 -3.77
N ILE A 67 12.85 -19.10 -2.64
CA ILE A 67 11.81 -19.18 -1.61
C ILE A 67 11.59 -17.80 -0.97
N GLY A 68 12.67 -17.07 -0.70
CA GLY A 68 12.61 -15.72 -0.16
C GLY A 68 11.83 -14.78 -1.06
N ARG A 69 12.06 -14.84 -2.38
CA ARG A 69 11.30 -14.08 -3.39
C ARG A 69 9.84 -14.47 -3.46
N PHE A 70 9.55 -15.76 -3.43
CA PHE A 70 8.17 -16.25 -3.37
C PHE A 70 7.43 -15.70 -2.14
N LEU A 71 8.06 -15.72 -0.96
CA LEU A 71 7.48 -15.18 0.27
C LEU A 71 7.35 -13.65 0.22
N CYS A 72 8.32 -12.93 -0.34
CA CYS A 72 8.20 -11.48 -0.56
C CYS A 72 7.03 -11.12 -1.49
N GLY A 73 6.67 -12.02 -2.43
CA GLY A 73 5.48 -11.88 -3.26
C GLY A 73 4.17 -11.79 -2.47
N PHE A 74 4.11 -12.31 -1.24
CA PHE A 74 2.91 -12.23 -0.39
C PHE A 74 2.51 -10.80 -0.03
N ASN A 75 3.47 -9.87 -0.12
CA ASN A 75 3.24 -8.46 0.12
C ASN A 75 2.15 -7.87 -0.80
N GLU A 76 1.98 -8.38 -2.02
CA GLU A 76 0.95 -7.89 -2.95
C GLU A 76 -0.47 -8.09 -2.39
N ALA A 77 -0.67 -9.16 -1.63
CA ALA A 77 -1.94 -9.47 -1.01
C ALA A 77 -2.41 -8.43 0.01
N PHE A 78 -1.49 -7.59 0.52
CA PHE A 78 -1.81 -6.51 1.44
C PHE A 78 -2.72 -5.46 0.79
N GLN A 79 -2.44 -5.10 -0.47
CA GLN A 79 -3.27 -4.16 -1.22
C GLN A 79 -4.68 -4.70 -1.41
N VAL A 80 -4.81 -5.99 -1.72
CA VAL A 80 -6.11 -6.66 -1.87
C VAL A 80 -6.89 -6.61 -0.56
N ALA A 81 -6.24 -6.93 0.56
CA ALA A 81 -6.86 -6.89 1.88
C ALA A 81 -7.32 -5.47 2.27
N LEU A 82 -6.49 -4.45 2.05
CA LEU A 82 -6.83 -3.06 2.35
C LEU A 82 -7.96 -2.53 1.47
N CYS A 83 -7.90 -2.73 0.15
CA CYS A 83 -8.94 -2.27 -0.75
C CYS A 83 -10.30 -2.91 -0.42
N GLY A 84 -10.30 -4.21 -0.08
CA GLY A 84 -11.50 -4.91 0.39
C GLY A 84 -12.07 -4.30 1.67
N GLU A 85 -11.20 -3.95 2.62
CA GLU A 85 -11.61 -3.32 3.87
C GLU A 85 -12.10 -1.88 3.68
N PHE A 86 -11.39 -1.08 2.89
CA PHE A 86 -11.77 0.30 2.63
C PHE A 86 -13.12 0.39 1.90
N LYS A 87 -13.37 -0.50 0.94
CA LYS A 87 -14.67 -0.54 0.26
C LYS A 87 -15.84 -0.84 1.22
N ARG A 88 -15.60 -1.57 2.32
CA ARG A 88 -16.62 -1.89 3.34
C ARG A 88 -16.84 -0.74 4.33
N CYS A 89 -15.77 -0.03 4.66
CA CYS A 89 -15.76 0.96 5.74
C CYS A 89 -16.14 2.38 5.28
N TYR A 90 -15.87 2.73 4.02
CA TYR A 90 -15.99 4.10 3.52
C TYR A 90 -17.08 4.24 2.44
N LYS A 91 -17.63 5.46 2.33
CA LYS A 91 -18.49 5.84 1.20
C LYS A 91 -17.64 6.05 -0.06
N GLU A 92 -18.28 6.00 -1.22
CA GLU A 92 -17.58 6.11 -2.52
C GLU A 92 -16.69 7.37 -2.64
N ASP A 93 -17.19 8.54 -2.21
CA ASP A 93 -16.43 9.79 -2.27
C ASP A 93 -15.16 9.76 -1.40
N ASP A 94 -15.27 9.23 -0.17
CA ASP A 94 -14.15 9.11 0.76
C ASP A 94 -13.18 8.00 0.33
N LEU A 95 -13.70 6.92 -0.24
CA LEU A 95 -12.91 5.79 -0.74
C LEU A 95 -11.95 6.25 -1.84
N ILE A 96 -12.42 7.04 -2.81
CA ILE A 96 -11.58 7.56 -3.89
C ILE A 96 -10.42 8.38 -3.30
N ARG A 97 -10.71 9.23 -2.31
CA ARG A 97 -9.69 10.05 -1.65
C ARG A 97 -8.63 9.20 -0.94
N ILE A 98 -9.05 8.16 -0.23
CA ILE A 98 -8.14 7.26 0.50
C ILE A 98 -7.27 6.45 -0.48
N LEU A 99 -7.88 5.90 -1.51
CA LEU A 99 -7.14 5.17 -2.55
C LEU A 99 -6.16 6.11 -3.28
N SER A 100 -6.51 7.38 -3.50
CA SER A 100 -5.59 8.36 -4.09
C SER A 100 -4.35 8.59 -3.19
N TRP A 101 -4.53 8.67 -1.88
CA TRP A 101 -3.40 8.76 -0.94
C TRP A 101 -2.55 7.49 -0.96
N TYR A 102 -3.17 6.32 -1.00
CA TYR A 102 -2.47 5.05 -1.10
C TYR A 102 -1.62 4.97 -2.37
N GLU A 103 -2.18 5.35 -3.53
CA GLU A 103 -1.46 5.41 -4.82
C GLU A 103 -0.32 6.45 -4.81
N LEU A 104 -0.48 7.56 -4.09
CA LEU A 104 0.61 8.51 -3.87
C LEU A 104 1.78 7.85 -3.12
N PHE A 105 1.52 7.15 -2.02
CA PHE A 105 2.57 6.42 -1.28
C PHE A 105 3.23 5.33 -2.12
N PHE A 106 2.44 4.63 -2.95
CA PHE A 106 2.94 3.69 -3.95
C PHE A 106 3.93 4.34 -4.91
N ALA A 107 3.56 5.48 -5.49
CA ALA A 107 4.40 6.21 -6.43
C ALA A 107 5.70 6.70 -5.77
N ILE A 108 5.63 7.17 -4.52
CA ILE A 108 6.82 7.52 -3.72
C ILE A 108 7.71 6.28 -3.54
N GLY A 109 7.14 5.14 -3.16
CA GLY A 109 7.87 3.89 -3.00
C GLY A 109 8.59 3.46 -4.29
N MET A 110 7.87 3.50 -5.42
CA MET A 110 8.42 3.21 -6.75
C MET A 110 9.57 4.15 -7.12
N ALA A 111 9.49 5.43 -6.75
CA ALA A 111 10.55 6.40 -7.02
C ALA A 111 11.78 6.18 -6.12
N VAL A 112 11.57 5.90 -4.83
CA VAL A 112 12.66 5.69 -3.85
C VAL A 112 13.36 4.35 -4.06
N GLY A 113 12.62 3.33 -4.51
CA GLY A 113 13.11 1.96 -4.57
C GLY A 113 14.43 1.78 -5.33
N PRO A 114 14.55 2.23 -6.59
CA PRO A 114 15.79 2.13 -7.35
C PRO A 114 16.96 2.91 -6.74
N GLY A 115 16.70 3.95 -5.97
CA GLY A 115 17.76 4.71 -5.29
C GLY A 115 18.29 4.03 -4.03
N ALA A 116 17.49 3.16 -3.40
CA ALA A 116 17.82 2.59 -2.09
C ALA A 116 19.12 1.75 -2.08
N PRO A 117 19.43 0.89 -3.07
CA PRO A 117 20.67 0.13 -3.06
C PRO A 117 21.93 0.98 -3.15
N VAL A 118 21.86 2.18 -3.76
CA VAL A 118 23.03 3.08 -3.91
C VAL A 118 23.56 3.50 -2.54
N ILE A 119 22.68 3.70 -1.56
CA ILE A 119 23.01 4.05 -0.17
C ILE A 119 23.90 2.97 0.47
N PHE A 120 23.73 1.70 0.07
CA PHE A 120 24.45 0.56 0.62
C PHE A 120 25.67 0.14 -0.21
N SER A 121 26.06 0.92 -1.23
CA SER A 121 27.17 0.57 -2.14
C SER A 121 28.50 0.32 -1.42
N TRP A 122 28.71 0.99 -0.29
CA TRP A 122 29.93 0.93 0.51
C TRP A 122 29.89 -0.09 1.64
N VAL A 123 28.77 -0.81 1.81
CA VAL A 123 28.60 -1.75 2.92
C VAL A 123 29.24 -3.08 2.58
N ASN A 124 30.20 -3.49 3.42
CA ASN A 124 30.84 -4.79 3.37
C ASN A 124 31.18 -5.22 4.82
N LEU A 125 30.27 -5.97 5.44
CA LEU A 125 30.36 -6.40 6.83
C LEU A 125 30.32 -7.93 6.90
N LYS A 126 31.13 -8.54 7.77
CA LYS A 126 31.13 -9.98 8.01
C LYS A 126 30.75 -10.24 9.46
N ILE A 127 29.58 -10.86 9.66
CA ILE A 127 29.07 -11.24 10.99
C ILE A 127 29.09 -12.77 11.05
N GLY A 128 30.17 -13.34 11.57
CA GLY A 128 30.37 -14.80 11.59
C GLY A 128 30.36 -15.41 10.18
N HIS A 129 29.42 -16.32 9.93
CA HIS A 129 29.20 -16.95 8.61
C HIS A 129 28.34 -16.11 7.66
N TRP A 130 27.74 -15.02 8.15
CA TRP A 130 26.90 -14.15 7.35
C TRP A 130 27.72 -13.01 6.76
N TRP A 131 27.86 -13.04 5.43
CA TRP A 131 28.51 -11.96 4.69
C TRP A 131 27.47 -10.97 4.17
N ILE A 132 27.47 -9.76 4.74
CA ILE A 132 26.60 -8.66 4.34
C ILE A 132 27.38 -7.75 3.38
N ASN A 133 26.96 -7.72 2.13
CA ASN A 133 27.53 -6.94 1.04
C ASN A 133 26.50 -5.95 0.48
N LYS A 134 26.90 -5.14 -0.50
CA LYS A 134 26.01 -4.18 -1.19
C LYS A 134 24.73 -4.78 -1.78
N TYR A 135 24.69 -6.09 -2.08
CA TYR A 135 23.55 -6.75 -2.70
C TYR A 135 22.49 -7.23 -1.69
N ASN A 136 22.89 -7.61 -0.48
CA ASN A 136 21.97 -8.08 0.56
C ASN A 136 21.77 -7.07 1.71
N ALA A 137 22.64 -6.08 1.88
CA ALA A 137 22.56 -5.07 2.95
C ALA A 137 21.20 -4.35 2.99
N LEU A 138 20.67 -4.00 1.81
CA LEU A 138 19.33 -3.40 1.71
C LEU A 138 18.25 -4.30 2.32
N HIS A 139 18.30 -5.61 2.07
CA HIS A 139 17.30 -6.56 2.56
C HIS A 139 17.39 -6.73 4.07
N VAL A 140 18.59 -6.72 4.64
CA VAL A 140 18.80 -6.73 6.10
C VAL A 140 18.19 -5.49 6.73
N PHE A 141 18.49 -4.31 6.17
CA PHE A 141 17.94 -3.04 6.64
C PHE A 141 16.41 -3.01 6.56
N LEU A 142 15.84 -3.44 5.42
CA LEU A 142 14.39 -3.53 5.24
C LEU A 142 13.75 -4.53 6.20
N THR A 143 14.41 -5.65 6.49
CA THR A 143 13.93 -6.62 7.48
C THR A 143 13.78 -5.96 8.86
N LEU A 144 14.77 -5.16 9.29
CA LEU A 144 14.69 -4.42 10.55
C LEU A 144 13.55 -3.39 10.57
N LEU A 145 13.38 -2.64 9.48
CA LEU A 145 12.27 -1.67 9.36
C LEU A 145 10.91 -2.36 9.36
N LEU A 146 10.79 -3.52 8.70
CA LEU A 146 9.55 -4.30 8.67
C LEU A 146 9.25 -4.92 10.04
N VAL A 147 10.25 -5.34 10.80
CA VAL A 147 10.06 -5.79 12.20
C VAL A 147 9.56 -4.64 13.08
N LEU A 148 10.14 -3.44 12.94
CA LEU A 148 9.65 -2.26 13.66
C LEU A 148 8.20 -1.96 13.28
N LEU A 149 7.88 -1.99 11.98
CA LEU A 149 6.53 -1.79 11.49
C LEU A 149 5.56 -2.89 11.98
N LEU A 150 6.01 -4.13 12.10
CA LEU A 150 5.22 -5.25 12.65
C LEU A 150 4.83 -4.97 14.10
N ILE A 151 5.78 -4.48 14.90
CA ILE A 151 5.53 -4.08 16.29
C ILE A 151 4.53 -2.93 16.34
N LEU A 152 4.69 -1.90 15.50
CA LEU A 152 3.75 -0.77 15.44
C LEU A 152 2.34 -1.23 15.03
N LEU A 153 2.22 -2.08 14.01
CA LEU A 153 0.95 -2.67 13.57
C LEU A 153 0.31 -3.52 14.65
N TRP A 154 1.11 -4.28 15.40
CA TRP A 154 0.60 -5.10 16.48
C TRP A 154 -0.14 -4.27 17.53
N PHE A 155 0.38 -3.10 17.88
CA PHE A 155 -0.23 -2.22 18.87
C PHE A 155 -1.32 -1.29 18.30
N GLN A 156 -1.11 -0.71 17.12
CA GLN A 156 -1.98 0.34 16.59
C GLN A 156 -3.09 -0.18 15.67
N LEU A 157 -2.86 -1.29 14.95
CA LEU A 157 -3.84 -1.77 13.98
C LEU A 157 -5.01 -2.40 14.73
N THR A 158 -6.20 -1.86 14.46
CA THR A 158 -7.49 -2.35 14.97
C THR A 158 -8.38 -2.72 13.78
N ASP A 159 -9.24 -3.73 13.95
CA ASP A 159 -10.12 -4.22 12.87
C ASP A 159 -11.25 -3.21 12.58
N LEU A 160 -11.05 -2.41 11.52
CA LEU A 160 -11.94 -1.28 11.20
C LEU A 160 -13.39 -1.71 10.92
N SER A 161 -13.61 -2.79 10.16
CA SER A 161 -14.97 -3.28 9.86
C SER A 161 -15.69 -3.76 11.11
N LYS A 162 -15.00 -4.46 12.02
CA LYS A 162 -15.61 -5.00 13.23
C LYS A 162 -16.01 -3.88 14.19
N ASP A 163 -15.15 -2.87 14.31
CA ASP A 163 -15.44 -1.69 15.11
C ASP A 163 -16.62 -0.91 14.55
N LEU A 164 -16.70 -0.79 13.21
CA LEU A 164 -17.81 -0.11 12.55
C LEU A 164 -19.14 -0.85 12.75
N ASP A 165 -19.15 -2.18 12.64
CA ASP A 165 -20.36 -3.00 12.83
C ASP A 165 -20.81 -2.98 14.30
N CYS A 166 -19.89 -3.08 15.26
CA CYS A 166 -20.18 -2.94 16.69
C CYS A 166 -20.81 -1.57 17.02
N MET A 167 -20.29 -0.49 16.42
CA MET A 167 -20.86 0.85 16.60
C MET A 167 -22.26 0.98 15.99
N LYS A 168 -22.50 0.42 14.80
CA LYS A 168 -23.84 0.40 14.18
C LYS A 168 -24.84 -0.34 15.06
N GLU A 169 -24.46 -1.49 15.62
CA GLU A 169 -25.32 -2.27 16.49
C GLU A 169 -25.66 -1.52 17.79
N LYS A 170 -24.67 -0.89 18.45
CA LYS A 170 -24.92 -0.05 19.64
C LYS A 170 -25.89 1.08 19.34
N HIS A 171 -25.76 1.73 18.18
CA HIS A 171 -26.68 2.79 17.77
C HIS A 171 -28.10 2.28 17.48
N LEU A 172 -28.24 1.10 16.88
CA LEU A 172 -29.54 0.47 16.67
C LEU A 172 -30.21 0.15 18.00
N ARG A 173 -29.49 -0.50 18.94
CA ARG A 173 -29.99 -0.80 20.29
C ARG A 173 -30.40 0.46 21.04
N GLN A 174 -29.60 1.52 20.96
CA GLN A 174 -29.91 2.80 21.60
C GLN A 174 -31.15 3.46 20.99
N ARG A 175 -31.35 3.37 19.67
CA ARG A 175 -32.58 3.85 19.01
C ARG A 175 -33.81 3.06 19.45
N SER A 176 -33.71 1.73 19.53
CA SER A 176 -34.80 0.88 20.01
C SER A 176 -35.18 1.17 21.46
N GLN A 177 -34.19 1.40 22.34
CA GLN A 177 -34.44 1.79 23.73
C GLN A 177 -35.10 3.17 23.85
N LEU A 178 -34.64 4.15 23.06
CA LEU A 178 -35.25 5.48 23.02
C LEU A 178 -36.68 5.43 22.50
N GLN A 179 -36.98 4.53 21.57
CA GLN A 179 -38.32 4.37 21.03
C GLN A 179 -39.25 3.72 22.06
N CYS A 180 -38.81 2.66 22.74
CA CYS A 180 -39.56 2.02 23.82
C CYS A 180 -39.87 2.99 24.97
N LYS A 181 -38.89 3.80 25.40
CA LYS A 181 -39.13 4.85 26.42
C LYS A 181 -40.13 5.92 25.96
N LYS A 182 -40.10 6.29 24.68
CA LYS A 182 -41.07 7.22 24.11
C LYS A 182 -42.47 6.64 24.10
N ASP A 183 -42.62 5.36 23.76
CA ASP A 183 -43.92 4.69 23.73
C ASP A 183 -44.49 4.54 25.15
N GLU A 184 -43.65 4.22 26.14
CA GLU A 184 -44.01 4.19 27.56
C GLU A 184 -44.41 5.58 28.09
N GLN A 185 -43.64 6.63 27.75
CA GLN A 185 -44.00 8.01 28.09
C GLN A 185 -45.29 8.46 27.40
N ARG A 186 -45.56 8.02 26.16
CA ARG A 186 -46.81 8.32 25.45
C ARG A 186 -48.03 7.69 26.13
N GLY A 187 -47.85 6.54 26.77
CA GLY A 187 -48.87 5.93 27.63
C GLY A 187 -49.07 6.65 28.97
N SER A 188 -48.06 7.42 29.42
CA SER A 188 -48.02 8.01 30.77
C SER A 188 -48.30 9.52 30.81
N LEU A 189 -48.03 10.26 29.72
CA LEU A 189 -48.01 11.73 29.71
C LEU A 189 -48.96 12.31 28.67
N ALA A 190 -50.19 12.53 29.12
CA ALA A 190 -51.08 13.58 28.66
C ALA A 190 -50.75 14.95 29.32
N SER A 191 -49.54 15.15 29.85
CA SER A 191 -49.19 16.37 30.58
C SER A 191 -47.69 16.70 30.60
N THR A 192 -47.37 17.76 29.84
CA THR A 192 -46.33 18.78 30.11
C THR A 192 -44.93 18.63 29.50
N GLU A 193 -44.48 19.75 28.95
CA GLU A 193 -43.36 20.03 28.06
C GLU A 193 -41.98 19.83 28.71
N HIS A 194 -41.12 19.00 28.12
CA HIS A 194 -39.68 18.95 28.50
C HIS A 194 -38.73 18.56 27.34
N HIS A 195 -39.08 18.93 26.11
CA HIS A 195 -38.55 18.29 24.89
C HIS A 195 -37.16 18.78 24.39
N ASP A 196 -36.55 19.81 25.01
CA ASP A 196 -35.36 20.47 24.43
C ASP A 196 -33.99 19.95 24.90
N ASN A 197 -33.91 19.33 26.08
CA ASN A 197 -32.60 18.96 26.65
C ASN A 197 -31.97 17.69 26.00
N GLU A 198 -32.79 16.76 25.47
CA GLU A 198 -32.29 15.56 24.80
C GLU A 198 -31.62 15.82 23.44
N ARG A 199 -32.02 16.89 22.73
CA ARG A 199 -31.45 17.21 21.41
C ARG A 199 -29.99 17.66 21.50
N TYR A 200 -29.62 18.32 22.60
CA TYR A 200 -28.26 18.83 22.81
C TYR A 200 -27.25 17.70 23.06
N ASN A 201 -27.62 16.69 23.84
CA ASN A 201 -26.72 15.58 24.19
C ASN A 201 -26.37 14.70 22.96
N LYS A 202 -27.34 14.46 22.06
CA LYS A 202 -27.11 13.68 20.82
C LYS A 202 -26.12 14.33 19.85
N LYS A 203 -26.13 15.67 19.73
CA LYS A 203 -25.19 16.39 18.85
C LYS A 203 -23.76 16.33 19.38
N GLY A 204 -23.56 16.38 20.69
CA GLY A 204 -22.24 16.29 21.32
C GLY A 204 -21.58 14.92 21.13
N GLN A 205 -22.34 13.84 21.31
CA GLN A 205 -21.83 12.48 21.18
C GLN A 205 -21.45 12.14 19.73
N SER A 206 -22.22 12.61 18.74
CA SER A 206 -21.93 12.38 17.33
C SER A 206 -20.67 13.11 16.84
N ARG A 207 -20.34 14.27 17.43
CA ARG A 207 -19.10 15.01 17.09
C ARG A 207 -17.85 14.31 17.61
N LYS A 208 -17.87 13.81 18.85
CA LYS A 208 -16.73 13.06 19.41
C LYS A 208 -16.42 11.80 18.60
N LEU A 209 -17.48 11.10 18.14
CA LEU A 209 -17.33 9.89 17.33
C LEU A 209 -16.74 10.19 15.93
N MET A 210 -17.13 11.29 15.29
CA MET A 210 -16.54 11.71 14.01
C MET A 210 -15.04 12.02 14.15
N LYS A 211 -14.66 12.76 15.20
CA LYS A 211 -13.26 13.14 15.41
C LYS A 211 -12.34 11.92 15.66
N TRP A 212 -12.85 10.91 16.37
CA TRP A 212 -12.15 9.64 16.58
C TRP A 212 -11.96 8.86 15.28
N LYS A 213 -12.96 8.84 14.39
CA LYS A 213 -12.83 8.19 13.08
C LYS A 213 -11.78 8.86 12.22
N GLU A 214 -11.73 10.19 12.20
CA GLU A 214 -10.76 10.95 11.41
C GLU A 214 -9.31 10.71 11.89
N LEU A 215 -9.08 10.62 13.20
CA LEU A 215 -7.76 10.31 13.75
C LEU A 215 -7.32 8.89 13.40
N LEU A 216 -8.18 7.90 13.63
CA LEU A 216 -7.88 6.50 13.33
C LEU A 216 -7.64 6.26 11.82
N GLN A 217 -8.34 7.03 10.97
CA GLN A 217 -8.16 7.02 9.51
C GLN A 217 -6.77 7.46 9.09
N ILE A 218 -6.27 8.56 9.65
CA ILE A 218 -4.96 9.12 9.29
C ILE A 218 -3.85 8.14 9.66
N ASP A 219 -3.94 7.52 10.84
CA ASP A 219 -2.92 6.58 11.32
C ASP A 219 -2.85 5.33 10.44
N ILE A 220 -4.01 4.73 10.10
CA ILE A 220 -4.04 3.53 9.23
C ILE A 220 -3.51 3.86 7.84
N ILE A 221 -3.93 4.97 7.23
CA ILE A 221 -3.49 5.34 5.87
C ILE A 221 -1.99 5.63 5.85
N THR A 222 -1.48 6.38 6.83
CA THR A 222 -0.06 6.71 6.93
C THR A 222 0.77 5.45 7.10
N LEU A 223 0.33 4.55 7.98
CA LEU A 223 1.06 3.34 8.29
C LEU A 223 1.03 2.33 7.13
N CYS A 224 -0.11 2.23 6.43
CA CYS A 224 -0.20 1.49 5.17
C CYS A 224 0.66 2.13 4.07
N GLY A 225 0.72 3.46 4.01
CA GLY A 225 1.58 4.18 3.08
C GLY A 225 3.07 3.92 3.33
N CYS A 226 3.51 3.99 4.58
CA CYS A 226 4.86 3.62 4.99
C CYS A 226 5.19 2.18 4.59
N TYR A 227 4.26 1.25 4.80
CA TYR A 227 4.43 -0.13 4.34
C TYR A 227 4.61 -0.22 2.83
N THR A 228 3.78 0.47 2.05
CA THR A 228 3.86 0.47 0.58
C THR A 228 5.22 1.02 0.10
N ILE A 229 5.74 2.07 0.75
CA ILE A 229 7.08 2.58 0.44
C ILE A 229 8.15 1.52 0.69
N LEU A 230 8.11 0.86 1.86
CA LEU A 230 9.08 -0.18 2.22
C LEU A 230 8.99 -1.42 1.31
N ARG A 231 7.77 -1.80 0.90
CA ARG A 231 7.51 -2.85 -0.09
C ARG A 231 8.26 -2.55 -1.39
N TYR A 232 8.10 -1.35 -1.92
CA TYR A 232 8.72 -1.00 -3.19
C TYR A 232 10.23 -0.87 -3.09
N ALA A 233 10.75 -0.39 -1.97
CA ALA A 233 12.17 -0.43 -1.70
C ALA A 233 12.72 -1.87 -1.70
N ALA A 234 11.97 -2.84 -1.18
CA ALA A 234 12.35 -4.26 -1.21
C ALA A 234 12.37 -4.83 -2.64
N ASN A 235 11.33 -4.56 -3.42
CA ASN A 235 11.17 -5.10 -4.77
C ASN A 235 12.09 -4.44 -5.80
N ALA A 236 12.41 -3.14 -5.63
CA ALA A 236 13.25 -2.40 -6.56
C ALA A 236 14.72 -2.83 -6.58
N SER A 237 15.16 -3.64 -5.61
CA SER A 237 16.45 -4.34 -5.70
C SER A 237 16.58 -5.22 -6.95
N ALA A 238 15.46 -5.71 -7.51
CA ALA A 238 15.45 -6.37 -8.82
C ALA A 238 15.65 -5.41 -10.01
N ALA A 239 15.24 -4.14 -9.87
CA ALA A 239 15.38 -3.13 -10.92
C ALA A 239 16.84 -2.66 -11.07
N LEU A 240 17.61 -2.57 -9.99
CA LEU A 240 19.05 -2.29 -10.08
C LEU A 240 19.80 -3.39 -10.85
N ILE A 241 19.29 -4.61 -10.76
CA ILE A 241 19.84 -5.77 -11.45
C ILE A 241 19.38 -5.79 -12.91
N ALA A 242 18.16 -5.32 -13.22
CA ALA A 242 17.73 -5.05 -14.58
C ALA A 242 18.60 -3.95 -15.23
N MET A 243 19.07 -2.95 -14.47
CA MET A 243 20.05 -1.95 -14.94
C MET A 243 21.44 -2.54 -15.18
N ASP A 244 21.86 -3.57 -14.44
CA ASP A 244 23.07 -4.36 -14.79
C ASP A 244 22.83 -5.30 -15.99
N ALA A 245 21.57 -5.61 -16.34
CA ALA A 245 21.25 -6.36 -17.54
C ALA A 245 21.27 -5.49 -18.81
N THR A 246 20.99 -4.18 -18.71
CA THR A 246 20.98 -3.25 -19.86
C THR A 246 22.35 -2.87 -20.37
N THR A 247 23.34 -2.75 -19.48
CA THR A 247 24.76 -2.66 -19.84
C THR A 247 25.22 -3.86 -20.68
N LEU A 248 24.48 -4.98 -20.62
CA LEU A 248 24.77 -6.24 -21.30
C LEU A 248 23.96 -6.46 -22.60
N PHE A 249 22.96 -5.61 -22.89
CA PHE A 249 22.20 -5.63 -24.16
C PHE A 249 22.60 -4.50 -25.12
N HIS A 250 23.59 -3.68 -24.77
CA HIS A 250 23.91 -2.42 -25.45
C HIS A 250 22.69 -1.51 -25.68
N TRP A 251 21.60 -1.75 -24.97
CA TRP A 251 20.51 -0.79 -24.92
C TRP A 251 21.06 0.44 -24.22
N PRO A 252 20.91 1.63 -24.80
CA PRO A 252 21.40 2.83 -24.15
C PRO A 252 20.74 2.86 -22.77
N VAL A 253 21.55 2.89 -21.70
CA VAL A 253 21.08 2.96 -20.31
C VAL A 253 20.09 4.13 -20.14
N SER A 254 20.20 5.13 -21.01
CA SER A 254 19.23 6.21 -21.15
C SER A 254 17.81 5.70 -21.38
N TRP A 255 17.53 4.67 -22.19
CA TRP A 255 16.15 4.25 -22.51
C TRP A 255 15.36 3.70 -21.32
N ILE A 256 15.96 2.82 -20.51
CA ILE A 256 15.28 2.28 -19.33
C ILE A 256 15.27 3.29 -18.20
N SER A 257 16.32 4.11 -18.09
CA SER A 257 16.29 5.28 -17.23
C SER A 257 15.18 6.24 -17.67
N TRP A 258 14.98 6.48 -18.97
CA TRP A 258 13.92 7.33 -19.53
C TRP A 258 12.55 6.72 -19.35
N LEU A 259 12.36 5.41 -19.47
CA LEU A 259 11.09 4.75 -19.17
C LEU A 259 10.77 4.78 -17.67
N THR A 260 11.78 4.62 -16.81
CA THR A 260 11.60 4.71 -15.36
C THR A 260 11.42 6.15 -14.91
N ILE A 261 12.13 7.11 -15.52
CA ILE A 261 11.99 8.57 -15.31
C ILE A 261 10.70 9.08 -15.93
N ALA A 262 10.22 8.52 -17.05
CA ALA A 262 8.93 8.84 -17.63
C ALA A 262 7.79 8.23 -16.81
N GLY A 263 7.96 7.02 -16.29
CA GLY A 263 7.03 6.40 -15.34
C GLY A 263 6.99 7.15 -14.01
N ALA A 264 8.15 7.47 -13.43
CA ALA A 264 8.26 8.30 -12.23
C ALA A 264 7.79 9.74 -12.49
N GLY A 265 8.03 10.27 -13.69
CA GLY A 265 7.64 11.61 -14.12
C GLY A 265 6.13 11.72 -14.34
N THR A 266 5.49 10.72 -14.95
CA THR A 266 4.03 10.63 -15.06
C THR A 266 3.37 10.47 -13.70
N ASN A 267 3.96 9.67 -12.81
CA ASN A 267 3.52 9.59 -11.41
C ASN A 267 3.70 10.92 -10.68
N PHE A 268 4.85 11.59 -10.79
CA PHE A 268 5.13 12.88 -10.16
C PHE A 268 4.25 14.01 -10.72
N LEU A 269 3.94 13.98 -12.03
CA LEU A 269 2.95 14.86 -12.66
C LEU A 269 1.54 14.57 -12.15
N GLY A 270 1.16 13.29 -12.01
CA GLY A 270 -0.09 12.89 -11.37
C GLY A 270 -0.21 13.45 -9.94
N ILE A 271 0.87 13.34 -9.15
CA ILE A 271 0.93 13.85 -7.77
C ILE A 271 0.86 15.37 -7.72
N THR A 272 1.65 16.08 -8.54
CA THR A 272 1.64 17.55 -8.60
C THR A 272 0.31 18.08 -9.15
N MET A 273 -0.37 17.34 -10.02
CA MET A 273 -1.73 17.61 -10.46
C MET A 273 -2.75 17.36 -9.35
N LEU A 274 -2.64 16.29 -8.55
CA LEU A 274 -3.50 16.06 -7.38
C LEU A 274 -3.35 17.18 -6.33
N ILE A 275 -2.13 17.68 -6.13
CA ILE A 275 -1.83 18.80 -5.23
C ILE A 275 -2.39 20.13 -5.78
N LYS A 276 -2.19 20.43 -7.07
CA LYS A 276 -2.67 21.68 -7.70
C LYS A 276 -4.17 21.71 -7.98
N CYS A 277 -4.80 20.58 -8.27
CA CYS A 277 -6.25 20.50 -8.53
C CYS A 277 -7.10 20.65 -7.28
N GLY A 278 -6.50 20.82 -6.09
CA GLY A 278 -7.26 21.05 -4.87
C GLY A 278 -8.30 19.96 -4.67
N VAL A 279 -7.87 18.68 -4.69
CA VAL A 279 -8.69 17.47 -4.38
C VAL A 279 -9.45 17.57 -3.04
N PHE A 280 -9.28 18.67 -2.31
CA PHE A 280 -10.12 19.12 -1.21
C PHE A 280 -11.48 19.74 -1.58
N LYS A 281 -11.77 20.19 -2.81
CA LYS A 281 -13.07 20.81 -3.13
C LYS A 281 -13.56 20.54 -4.57
N GLY A 282 -14.00 19.30 -4.81
CA GLY A 282 -15.02 18.89 -5.80
C GLY A 282 -14.95 19.46 -7.22
N ILE A 283 -14.45 18.69 -8.20
CA ILE A 283 -14.56 19.06 -9.62
C ILE A 283 -15.03 17.89 -10.50
N LYS A 284 -15.91 18.27 -11.44
CA LYS A 284 -16.68 17.47 -12.42
C LYS A 284 -15.88 17.01 -13.65
N ARG A 285 -16.47 15.99 -14.29
CA ARG A 285 -16.09 15.09 -15.40
C ARG A 285 -15.47 15.65 -16.69
N ASN A 286 -15.40 16.95 -16.96
CA ASN A 286 -15.00 17.45 -18.31
C ASN A 286 -13.51 17.79 -18.48
N TYR A 287 -12.75 17.99 -17.39
CA TYR A 287 -11.29 18.17 -17.47
C TYR A 287 -10.54 16.87 -17.80
N PHE A 288 -11.21 15.73 -17.58
CA PHE A 288 -10.67 14.40 -17.73
C PHE A 288 -10.43 14.00 -19.19
N CYS A 289 -11.37 14.32 -20.11
CA CYS A 289 -11.18 14.04 -21.54
C CYS A 289 -10.10 14.92 -22.19
N PHE A 290 -9.87 16.13 -21.66
CA PHE A 290 -8.86 17.06 -22.17
C PHE A 290 -7.43 16.64 -21.77
N LEU A 291 -7.21 16.20 -20.53
CA LEU A 291 -5.91 15.67 -20.09
C LEU A 291 -5.58 14.31 -20.73
N SER A 292 -6.57 13.44 -20.93
CA SER A 292 -6.36 12.18 -21.64
C SER A 292 -5.96 12.40 -23.11
N ALA A 293 -6.53 13.42 -23.76
CA ALA A 293 -6.23 13.76 -25.16
C ALA A 293 -4.83 14.35 -25.34
N ILE A 294 -4.36 15.17 -24.37
CA ILE A 294 -3.01 15.76 -24.40
C ILE A 294 -1.93 14.71 -24.12
N ASN A 295 -2.20 13.73 -23.26
CA ASN A 295 -1.25 12.66 -22.94
C ASN A 295 -1.09 11.66 -24.09
N THR A 296 -2.16 11.33 -24.83
CA THR A 296 -2.07 10.55 -26.07
C THR A 296 -1.37 11.31 -27.19
N THR A 297 -1.52 12.65 -27.28
CA THR A 297 -0.74 13.43 -28.26
C THR A 297 0.75 13.50 -27.90
N MET A 298 1.11 13.62 -26.62
CA MET A 298 2.51 13.60 -26.16
C MET A 298 3.19 12.25 -26.38
N PHE A 299 2.47 11.14 -26.21
CA PHE A 299 2.97 9.79 -26.52
C PHE A 299 3.15 9.57 -28.03
N ILE A 300 2.24 10.08 -28.88
CA ILE A 300 2.36 10.02 -30.34
C ILE A 300 3.50 10.92 -30.84
N LEU A 301 3.70 12.11 -30.25
CA LEU A 301 4.85 12.98 -30.52
C LEU A 301 6.18 12.34 -30.09
N ALA A 302 6.22 11.64 -28.96
CA ALA A 302 7.39 10.87 -28.53
C ALA A 302 7.71 9.69 -29.48
N LEU A 303 6.69 9.06 -30.07
CA LEU A 303 6.84 8.04 -31.11
C LEU A 303 7.26 8.63 -32.47
N MET A 304 6.89 9.88 -32.78
CA MET A 304 7.28 10.59 -34.01
C MET A 304 8.68 11.23 -33.92
N LEU A 305 9.18 11.52 -32.72
CA LEU A 305 10.50 12.09 -32.47
C LEU A 305 11.60 11.02 -32.24
N LEU A 306 11.25 9.74 -32.36
CA LEU A 306 12.22 8.65 -32.55
C LEU A 306 13.08 8.95 -33.79
N PRO A 307 14.39 9.22 -33.67
CA PRO A 307 15.23 9.23 -34.85
C PRO A 307 15.22 7.81 -35.45
N LYS A 308 14.97 7.71 -36.76
CA LYS A 308 15.30 6.51 -37.53
C LYS A 308 16.82 6.34 -37.43
N ILE A 309 17.26 5.47 -36.54
CA ILE A 309 18.66 5.06 -36.46
C ILE A 309 18.82 3.87 -37.42
N THR A 310 19.22 4.19 -38.65
CA THR A 310 20.21 3.40 -39.39
C THR A 310 21.58 3.55 -38.73
#